data_AF-A0A450RX28-F1
#
_entry.id   AF-A0A450RX28-F1
#
_cell.length_a   1.000
_cell.length_b   1.000
_cell.length_c   1.000
_cell.angle_alpha   90.00
_cell.angle_beta   90.00
_cell.angle_gamma   90.00
#
_symmetry.space_group_name_H-M   'P 1'
#
loop_
_entity.id
_entity.type
_entity.pdbx_description
1 polymer ?
#
loop_
_entity_poly.entity_id
_entity_poly.type
_entity_poly.pdbx_seq_one_letter_code
_entity_poly.pdbx_strand_id
1 'polypeptide(L)' 'MLRDKWLPGASDSAEDLATAAWLERNYWERFGASVADGITKAFKGK' A
#
# COMPACT_ATOMS: atom_id res chain seq x y z
N MET A 1 -6.61 -12.96 4.84
CA MET A 1 -7.00 -11.76 5.62
C MET A 1 -6.01 -10.63 5.31
N LEU A 2 -6.30 -9.35 5.61
CA LEU A 2 -5.38 -8.23 5.30
C LEU A 2 -4.02 -8.43 5.97
N ARG A 3 -4.00 -8.98 7.19
CA ARG A 3 -2.79 -9.43 7.87
C ARG A 3 -1.98 -10.41 7.05
N ASP A 4 -2.55 -11.48 6.49
CA ASP A 4 -1.77 -12.47 5.72
C ASP A 4 -1.04 -11.87 4.51
N LYS A 5 -1.63 -10.84 3.89
CA LYS A 5 -1.04 -10.12 2.76
C LYS A 5 0.20 -9.32 3.19
N TRP A 6 0.14 -8.67 4.35
CA TRP A 6 1.14 -7.70 4.79
C TRP A 6 2.13 -8.21 5.85
N LEU A 7 1.68 -9.13 6.70
CA LEU A 7 2.39 -9.70 7.84
C LEU A 7 2.15 -11.23 7.88
N PRO A 8 2.69 -11.98 6.90
CA PRO A 8 2.55 -13.44 6.88
C PRO A 8 3.21 -14.05 8.12
N GLY A 9 2.48 -14.91 8.83
CA GLY A 9 2.97 -15.56 10.07
C GLY A 9 2.83 -14.73 11.35
N ALA A 10 2.36 -13.49 11.26
CA ALA A 10 2.01 -12.70 12.44
C ALA A 10 0.72 -13.20 13.11
N SER A 11 0.55 -12.86 14.38
CA SER A 11 -0.64 -13.23 15.16
C SER A 11 -1.85 -12.39 14.76
N ASP A 12 -3.07 -12.82 15.09
CA ASP A 12 -4.28 -12.00 14.92
C ASP A 12 -4.44 -10.99 16.07
N SER A 13 -3.34 -10.48 16.62
CA SER A 13 -3.36 -9.43 17.63
C SER A 13 -3.92 -8.14 17.04
N ALA A 14 -4.53 -7.30 17.88
CA ALA A 14 -5.05 -6.00 17.46
C ALA A 14 -3.94 -5.11 16.85
N GLU A 15 -2.70 -5.23 17.34
CA GLU A 15 -1.54 -4.50 16.86
C GLU A 15 -1.11 -4.96 15.45
N ASP A 16 -1.06 -6.27 15.22
CA ASP A 16 -0.73 -6.85 13.91
C ASP A 16 -1.79 -6.49 12.86
N LEU A 17 -3.07 -6.54 13.24
CA LEU A 17 -4.18 -6.13 12.37
C LEU A 17 -4.14 -4.63 12.06
N ALA A 18 -3.87 -3.78 13.05
CA ALA A 18 -3.72 -2.34 12.86
C ALA A 18 -2.53 -2.01 11.95
N THR A 19 -1.42 -2.74 12.10
CA THR A 19 -0.22 -2.59 11.29
C THR A 19 -0.49 -2.98 9.84
N ALA A 20 -1.17 -4.10 9.60
CA ALA A 20 -1.57 -4.52 8.27
C ALA A 20 -2.51 -3.50 7.60
N ALA A 21 -3.44 -2.91 8.36
CA ALA A 21 -4.31 -1.84 7.86
C ALA A 21 -3.54 -0.56 7.50
N TRP A 22 -2.57 -0.17 8.33
CA TRP A 22 -1.69 0.95 8.04
C TRP A 22 -0.86 0.71 6.76
N LEU A 23 -0.31 -0.48 6.58
CA LEU A 23 0.45 -0.86 5.38
C LEU A 23 -0.40 -0.80 4.11
N GLU A 24 -1.63 -1.33 4.14
CA GLU A 24 -2.57 -1.26 3.02
C GLU A 24 -2.86 0.19 2.61
N ARG A 25 -3.11 1.07 3.59
CA ARG A 25 -3.35 2.49 3.32
C ARG A 25 -2.15 3.14 2.64
N ASN A 26 -0.95 2.93 3.17
CA ASN A 26 0.29 3.49 2.62
C ASN A 26 0.55 2.99 1.19
N TYR A 27 0.25 1.72 0.93
CA TYR A 27 0.36 1.16 -0.42
C TYR A 27 -0.51 1.91 -1.42
N TRP A 28 -1.79 2.14 -1.10
CA TRP A 28 -2.69 2.85 -2.01
C TRP A 28 -2.35 4.32 -2.19
N GLU A 29 -1.88 5.00 -1.13
CA GLU A 29 -1.39 6.38 -1.24
C GLU A 29 -0.19 6.47 -2.20
N ARG A 30 0.79 5.57 -2.07
CA ARG A 30 1.97 5.51 -2.95
C ARG A 30 1.63 5.06 -4.36
N PHE A 31 0.69 4.14 -4.51
CA PHE A 31 0.20 3.68 -5.81
C PHE A 31 -0.46 4.84 -6.57
N GLY A 32 -1.32 5.61 -5.91
CA GLY A 32 -1.95 6.79 -6.50
C GLY A 32 -0.93 7.82 -6.99
N ALA A 33 0.08 8.13 -6.17
CA ALA A 33 1.17 9.02 -6.57
C ALA A 33 1.94 8.47 -7.78
N SER A 34 2.31 7.18 -7.76
CA SER A 34 3.05 6.54 -8.85
C SER A 34 2.26 6.54 -10.17
N VAL A 35 0.94 6.32 -10.11
CA VAL A 35 0.06 6.39 -11.29
C VAL A 35 -0.01 7.82 -11.83
N ALA A 36 -0.19 8.81 -10.96
CA ALA A 36 -0.22 10.23 -11.37
C ALA A 36 1.10 10.67 -12.01
N ASP A 37 2.23 10.25 -11.45
CA ASP A 37 3.56 10.51 -12.01
C ASP A 37 3.75 9.81 -13.37
N GLY A 38 3.31 8.55 -13.49
CA GLY A 38 3.36 7.81 -14.75
C GLY A 38 2.51 8.45 -15.85
N ILE A 39 1.30 8.90 -15.51
CA ILE A 39 0.42 9.67 -16.41
C ILE A 39 1.10 10.97 -16.83
N THR A 40 1.64 11.71 -15.87
CA THR A 40 2.35 12.97 -16.14
C THR A 40 3.53 12.76 -17.07
N LYS A 41 4.32 11.70 -16.85
CA LYS A 41 5.44 11.32 -17.70
C LYS A 41 4.98 10.97 -19.12
N ALA A 42 3.92 10.19 -19.26
CA ALA A 42 3.38 9.80 -20.57
C ALA A 42 2.91 11.01 -21.39
N PHE A 43 2.26 11.99 -20.76
CA PHE A 43 1.78 13.19 -21.45
C PHE A 43 2.85 14.27 -21.66
N LYS A 44 3.85 14.38 -20.77
CA LYS A 44 4.93 15.38 -20.89
C LYS A 44 6.13 14.90 -21.71
N GLY A 45 6.26 13.60 -21.97
CA GLY A 45 7.28 13.04 -22.85
C GLY A 45 8.74 13.19 -22.37
N LYS A 46 8.99 13.44 -21.07
CA LYS A 46 10.34 13.47 -20.48
C LYS A 46 10.52 12.36 -19.45
#